data_AF-A0A453DU26-F1
#
_entry.id   AF-A0A453DU26-F1
#
_cell.length_a   1.000
_cell.length_b   1.000
_cell.length_c   1.000
_cell.angle_alpha   90.00
_cell.angle_beta   90.00
_cell.angle_gamma   90.00
#
_symmetry.space_group_name_H-M   'P 1'
#
loop_
_entity.id
_entity.type
_entity.pdbx_description
1 polymer ?
#
loop_
_entity_poly.entity_id
_entity_poly.type
_entity_poly.pdbx_seq_one_letter_code
_entity_poly.pdbx_strand_id
1 'polypeptide(L)'
;PIVILATNRGICTVRGTDMTSPHGIPVDLLDRLVIVRTQIYGPIEMIQILAIRAQVEEIEIDEDSLAFLGEVGQQTSLRHAIQLLSPASVVAKANGREKICKADLEEVRVLYLDAKSSAQLLHKQQGSYIT
;
A
#
# COMPACT_ATOMS: atom_id res chain seq x y z
N PRO A 1 -16.88 25.50 -6.25
CA PRO A 1 -16.82 24.25 -5.45
C PRO A 1 -15.50 24.22 -4.68
N ILE A 2 -15.43 23.50 -3.55
CA ILE A 2 -14.14 23.24 -2.89
C ILE A 2 -13.37 22.23 -3.75
N VAL A 3 -12.14 22.55 -4.11
CA VAL A 3 -11.26 21.69 -4.91
C VAL A 3 -10.18 21.13 -4.01
N ILE A 4 -10.08 19.81 -3.93
CA ILE A 4 -9.06 19.11 -3.14
C ILE A 4 -8.12 18.40 -4.11
N LEU A 5 -6.83 18.68 -4.00
CA LEU A 5 -5.76 18.08 -4.79
C LEU A 5 -4.90 17.19 -3.88
N ALA A 6 -4.35 16.11 -4.44
CA ALA A 6 -3.40 15.25 -3.75
C ALA A 6 -2.21 14.96 -4.67
N THR A 7 -1.01 14.94 -4.09
CA THR A 7 0.24 14.68 -4.80
C THR A 7 1.19 13.90 -3.91
N ASN A 8 1.85 12.90 -4.49
CA ASN A 8 2.93 12.14 -3.86
C ASN A 8 4.31 12.51 -4.43
N ARG A 9 4.39 13.59 -5.24
CA ARG A 9 5.63 14.05 -5.88
C ARG A 9 6.15 15.27 -5.12
N GLY A 10 7.45 15.27 -4.80
CA GLY A 10 8.13 16.39 -4.14
C GLY A 10 8.38 17.56 -5.08
N ILE A 11 9.49 17.54 -5.83
CA ILE A 11 9.77 18.50 -6.90
C ILE A 11 9.66 17.76 -8.23
N CYS A 12 8.94 18.34 -9.19
CA CYS A 12 8.88 17.78 -10.54
C CYS A 12 8.60 18.84 -11.60
N THR A 13 8.81 18.48 -12.86
CA THR A 13 8.51 19.33 -14.01
C THR A 13 7.00 19.54 -14.15
N VAL A 14 6.63 20.80 -14.41
CA VAL A 14 5.26 21.16 -14.80
C VAL A 14 5.03 20.58 -16.19
N ARG A 15 3.98 19.76 -16.35
CA ARG A 15 3.71 19.13 -17.65
C ARG A 15 3.45 20.19 -18.72
N GLY A 16 4.16 20.10 -19.84
CA GLY A 16 4.07 21.05 -20.95
C GLY A 16 5.06 22.20 -20.87
N THR A 17 5.94 22.24 -19.87
CA THR A 17 7.04 23.21 -19.79
C THR A 17 8.33 22.53 -19.31
N ASP A 18 9.45 23.23 -19.43
CA ASP A 18 10.75 22.79 -18.89
C ASP A 18 10.98 23.26 -17.44
N MET A 19 9.95 23.86 -16.81
CA MET A 19 10.06 24.42 -15.47
C MET A 19 9.86 23.36 -14.40
N THR A 20 10.78 23.26 -13.45
CA THR A 20 10.63 22.46 -12.22
C THR A 20 9.96 23.27 -11.13
N SER A 21 8.97 22.69 -10.46
CA SER A 21 8.24 23.34 -9.36
C SER A 21 7.86 22.33 -8.28
N PRO A 22 7.64 22.76 -7.01
CA PRO A 22 7.05 21.87 -6.01
C PRO A 22 5.73 21.29 -6.51
N HIS A 23 5.60 19.97 -6.35
CA HIS A 23 4.45 19.17 -6.78
C HIS A 23 4.13 19.22 -8.28
N GLY A 24 4.97 19.87 -9.10
CA GLY A 24 4.72 20.08 -10.53
C GLY A 24 3.58 21.07 -10.79
N ILE A 25 3.32 21.96 -9.83
CA ILE A 25 2.26 22.96 -9.88
C ILE A 25 2.90 24.33 -10.18
N PRO A 26 2.37 25.15 -11.11
CA PRO A 26 2.85 26.51 -11.32
C PRO A 26 2.78 27.35 -10.04
N VAL A 27 3.79 28.19 -9.80
CA VAL A 27 3.92 28.99 -8.57
C VAL A 27 2.66 29.82 -8.29
N ASP A 28 2.09 30.45 -9.33
CA ASP A 28 0.86 31.25 -9.21
C ASP A 28 -0.34 30.48 -8.64
N LEU A 29 -0.40 29.17 -8.89
CA LEU A 29 -1.45 28.31 -8.33
C LEU A 29 -1.06 27.87 -6.92
N LEU A 30 0.21 27.53 -6.69
CA LEU A 30 0.71 27.07 -5.40
C LEU A 30 0.47 28.10 -4.29
N ASP A 31 0.68 29.39 -4.59
CA ASP A 31 0.46 30.50 -3.66
C ASP A 31 -1.02 30.66 -3.23
N ARG A 32 -1.95 30.02 -3.95
CA ARG A 32 -3.39 30.03 -3.66
C ARG A 32 -3.87 28.77 -2.96
N LEU A 33 -2.99 27.81 -2.69
CA LEU A 33 -3.35 26.53 -2.06
C LEU A 33 -3.05 26.53 -0.57
N VAL A 34 -3.93 25.90 0.21
CA VAL A 34 -3.62 25.49 1.57
C VAL A 34 -2.99 24.10 1.52
N ILE A 35 -1.73 24.00 1.92
CA ILE A 35 -0.97 22.74 1.88
C ILE A 35 -1.09 22.04 3.24
N VAL A 36 -1.68 20.84 3.22
CA VAL A 36 -1.73 19.93 4.38
C VAL A 36 -0.85 18.73 4.09
N ARG A 37 0.15 18.50 4.95
CA ARG A 37 1.07 17.36 4.81
C ARG A 37 0.54 16.17 5.60
N THR A 38 0.50 15.00 4.96
CA THR A 38 0.23 13.73 5.64
C THR A 38 1.52 13.15 6.21
N GLN A 39 1.41 12.42 7.31
CA GLN A 39 2.51 11.67 7.92
C GLN A 39 2.36 10.18 7.61
N ILE A 40 3.48 9.47 7.69
CA ILE A 40 3.50 8.01 7.52
C ILE A 40 2.89 7.39 8.78
N TYR A 41 2.04 6.38 8.59
CA TYR A 41 1.42 5.66 9.70
C TYR A 41 2.45 4.90 10.54
N GLY A 42 2.31 4.97 11.86
CA GLY A 42 3.03 4.12 12.79
C GLY A 42 2.54 2.66 12.78
N PRO A 43 3.27 1.72 13.40
CA PRO A 43 2.86 0.31 13.46
C PRO A 43 1.49 0.11 14.09
N ILE A 44 1.21 0.81 15.18
CA ILE A 44 -0.06 0.74 15.90
C ILE A 44 -1.22 1.23 15.02
N GLU A 45 -1.04 2.34 14.31
CA GLU A 45 -2.04 2.90 13.42
C GLU A 45 -2.31 1.97 12.23
N MET A 46 -1.28 1.33 11.68
CA MET A 46 -1.46 0.34 10.61
C MET A 46 -2.30 -0.85 11.07
N ILE A 47 -2.00 -1.41 12.24
CA ILE A 47 -2.77 -2.53 12.81
C ILE A 47 -4.24 -2.12 13.00
N GLN A 48 -4.50 -0.92 13.52
CA GLN A 48 -5.85 -0.40 13.67
C GLN A 48 -6.59 -0.25 12.33
N ILE A 49 -5.92 0.30 11.30
CA ILE A 49 -6.52 0.42 9.97
C ILE A 49 -6.83 -0.97 9.39
N LEU A 50 -5.92 -1.93 9.55
CA LEU A 50 -6.11 -3.31 9.10
C LEU A 50 -7.26 -4.00 9.84
N ALA A 51 -7.39 -3.80 11.16
CA ALA A 51 -8.52 -4.31 11.94
C ALA A 51 -9.86 -3.77 11.44
N ILE A 52 -9.95 -2.46 11.22
CA ILE A 52 -11.16 -1.82 10.68
C ILE A 52 -11.47 -2.37 9.29
N ARG A 53 -10.45 -2.58 8.44
CA ARG A 53 -10.64 -3.16 7.11
C ARG A 53 -11.12 -4.61 7.15
N ALA A 54 -10.53 -5.44 8.00
CA ALA A 54 -10.98 -6.81 8.21
C ALA A 54 -12.44 -6.85 8.70
N GLN A 55 -12.82 -5.96 9.61
CA GLN A 55 -14.20 -5.85 10.08
C GLN A 55 -15.18 -5.43 8.96
N VAL A 56 -14.79 -4.44 8.13
CA VAL A 56 -15.62 -3.98 7.00
C VAL A 56 -15.80 -5.06 5.93
N GLU A 57 -14.79 -5.90 5.73
CA GLU A 57 -14.85 -7.02 4.78
C GLU A 57 -15.43 -8.30 5.39
N GLU A 58 -15.88 -8.27 6.65
CA GLU A 58 -16.40 -9.43 7.40
C GLU A 58 -15.40 -10.60 7.44
N ILE A 59 -14.13 -10.28 7.58
CA ILE A 59 -13.02 -11.22 7.65
C ILE A 59 -12.61 -11.41 9.11
N GLU A 60 -12.71 -12.64 9.60
CA GLU A 60 -12.15 -13.01 10.89
C GLU A 60 -10.65 -13.29 10.79
N ILE A 61 -9.86 -12.62 11.63
CA ILE A 61 -8.40 -12.75 11.70
C ILE A 61 -7.98 -12.81 13.17
N ASP A 62 -6.98 -13.64 13.50
CA ASP A 62 -6.42 -13.65 14.86
C ASP A 62 -5.48 -12.47 15.11
N GLU A 63 -5.27 -12.13 16.39
CA GLU A 63 -4.48 -10.97 16.78
C GLU A 63 -3.01 -11.10 16.35
N ASP A 64 -2.44 -12.30 16.39
CA ASP A 64 -1.04 -12.56 15.98
C ASP A 64 -0.88 -12.37 14.47
N SER A 65 -1.84 -12.84 13.68
CA SER A 65 -1.92 -12.66 12.23
C SER A 65 -2.10 -11.20 11.85
N LEU A 66 -2.92 -10.45 12.60
CA LEU A 66 -3.10 -9.03 12.38
C LEU A 66 -1.83 -8.24 12.69
N ALA A 67 -1.12 -8.59 13.77
CA ALA A 67 0.17 -8.01 14.12
C ALA A 67 1.21 -8.29 13.02
N PHE A 68 1.29 -9.53 12.56
CA PHE A 68 2.16 -9.93 11.44
C PHE A 68 1.84 -9.14 10.16
N LEU A 69 0.56 -8.95 9.85
CA LEU A 69 0.14 -8.17 8.69
C LEU A 69 0.52 -6.68 8.82
N GLY A 70 0.48 -6.14 10.05
CA GLY A 70 1.01 -4.82 10.36
C GLY A 70 2.51 -4.69 10.07
N GLU A 71 3.31 -5.69 10.45
CA GLU A 71 4.74 -5.74 10.12
C GLU A 71 4.98 -5.81 8.61
N VAL A 72 4.20 -6.64 7.89
CA VAL A 72 4.26 -6.69 6.42
C VAL A 72 3.94 -5.34 5.81
N GLY A 73 2.93 -4.63 6.34
CA GLY A 73 2.56 -3.27 5.92
C GLY A 73 3.69 -2.26 6.11
N GLN A 74 4.45 -2.37 7.20
CA GLN A 74 5.63 -1.53 7.48
C GLN A 74 6.79 -1.82 6.51
N GLN A 75 7.04 -3.10 6.19
CA GLN A 75 8.11 -3.49 5.26
C GLN A 75 7.77 -3.10 3.81
N THR A 76 6.49 -3.15 3.43
CA THR A 76 6.01 -2.97 2.05
C THR A 76 5.22 -1.67 1.90
N SER A 77 3.90 -1.75 2.05
CA SER A 77 2.95 -0.63 2.10
C SER A 77 1.63 -1.09 2.73
N LEU A 78 0.89 -0.15 3.34
CA LEU A 78 -0.46 -0.41 3.86
C LEU A 78 -1.41 -0.95 2.79
N ARG A 79 -1.30 -0.45 1.54
CA ARG A 79 -2.12 -0.95 0.42
C ARG A 79 -1.89 -2.43 0.18
N HIS A 80 -0.63 -2.86 0.15
CA HIS A 80 -0.29 -4.26 -0.08
C HIS A 80 -0.83 -5.13 1.06
N ALA A 81 -0.62 -4.73 2.32
CA ALA A 81 -1.14 -5.45 3.48
C ALA A 81 -2.67 -5.62 3.43
N ILE A 82 -3.43 -4.58 3.09
CA ILE A 82 -4.89 -4.67 2.92
C ILE A 82 -5.26 -5.66 1.81
N GLN A 83 -4.55 -5.62 0.68
CA GLN A 83 -4.81 -6.51 -0.46
C GLN A 83 -4.53 -7.99 -0.15
N LEU A 84 -3.75 -8.31 0.89
CA LEU A 84 -3.51 -9.69 1.32
C LEU A 84 -4.67 -10.27 2.14
N LEU A 85 -5.55 -9.44 2.73
CA LEU A 85 -6.66 -9.91 3.57
C LEU A 85 -7.63 -10.81 2.80
N SER A 86 -8.12 -10.34 1.65
CA SER A 86 -9.10 -11.09 0.86
C SER A 86 -8.56 -12.44 0.34
N PRO A 87 -7.38 -12.52 -0.30
CA PRO A 87 -6.82 -13.82 -0.70
C PRO A 87 -6.48 -14.72 0.49
N ALA A 88 -6.04 -14.17 1.64
CA ALA A 88 -5.82 -14.97 2.85
C ALA A 88 -7.12 -15.55 3.41
N SER A 89 -8.24 -14.82 3.32
CA SER A 89 -9.56 -15.35 3.66
C SER A 89 -9.97 -16.51 2.74
N VAL A 90 -9.66 -16.42 1.44
CA VAL A 90 -9.93 -17.50 0.48
C VAL A 90 -9.09 -18.74 0.81
N VAL A 91 -7.80 -18.57 1.13
CA VAL A 91 -6.92 -19.67 1.53
C VAL A 91 -7.38 -20.32 2.83
N ALA A 92 -7.74 -19.51 3.84
CA ALA A 92 -8.30 -20.02 5.09
C ALA A 92 -9.56 -20.87 4.83
N LYS A 93 -10.50 -20.37 4.02
CA LYS A 93 -11.73 -21.08 3.64
C LYS A 93 -11.45 -22.36 2.86
N ALA A 94 -10.49 -22.34 1.94
CA ALA A 94 -10.05 -23.54 1.21
C ALA A 94 -9.47 -24.61 2.15
N ASN A 95 -8.82 -24.17 3.23
CA ASN A 95 -8.32 -25.03 4.31
C ASN A 95 -9.39 -25.39 5.35
N GLY A 96 -10.67 -25.09 5.10
CA GLY A 96 -11.79 -25.41 5.99
C GLY A 96 -11.88 -24.56 7.26
N ARG A 97 -11.20 -23.39 7.29
CA ARG A 97 -11.20 -22.46 8.43
C ARG A 97 -11.88 -21.15 8.03
N GLU A 98 -12.68 -20.58 8.92
CA GLU A 98 -13.26 -19.24 8.71
C GLU A 98 -12.32 -18.12 9.14
N LYS A 99 -11.51 -18.38 10.17
CA LYS A 99 -10.54 -17.44 10.73
C LYS A 99 -9.17 -17.58 10.05
N ILE A 100 -8.65 -16.46 9.54
CA ILE A 100 -7.30 -16.35 8.96
C ILE A 100 -6.27 -16.60 10.06
N CYS A 101 -5.26 -17.42 9.75
CA CYS A 101 -4.08 -17.61 10.57
C CYS A 101 -2.79 -17.16 9.85
N LYS A 102 -1.69 -17.12 10.61
CA LYS A 102 -0.40 -16.64 10.10
C LYS A 102 0.10 -17.45 8.90
N ALA A 103 -0.16 -18.76 8.89
CA ALA A 103 0.24 -19.63 7.78
C ALA A 103 -0.44 -19.23 6.46
N ASP A 104 -1.71 -18.82 6.51
CA ASP A 104 -2.43 -18.36 5.32
C ASP A 104 -1.81 -17.06 4.77
N LEU A 105 -1.42 -16.15 5.67
CA LEU A 105 -0.74 -14.90 5.30
C LEU A 105 0.66 -15.15 4.72
N GLU A 106 1.41 -16.11 5.27
CA GLU A 106 2.72 -16.49 4.74
C GLU A 106 2.61 -17.11 3.35
N GLU A 107 1.62 -17.97 3.12
CA GLU A 107 1.36 -18.58 1.82
C GLU A 107 1.01 -17.50 0.78
N VAL A 108 0.04 -16.63 1.10
CA VAL A 108 -0.40 -15.57 0.19
C VAL A 108 0.74 -14.57 -0.09
N ARG A 109 1.58 -14.27 0.89
CA ARG A 109 2.74 -13.37 0.70
C ARG A 109 3.73 -13.91 -0.34
N VAL A 110 3.88 -15.23 -0.45
CA VAL A 110 4.73 -15.84 -1.49
C VAL A 110 4.08 -15.74 -2.87
N LEU A 111 2.76 -15.89 -2.94
CA LEU A 111 2.00 -15.84 -4.19
C LEU A 111 1.84 -14.42 -4.73
N TYR A 112 1.65 -13.43 -3.86
CA TYR A 112 1.38 -12.04 -4.21
C TYR A 112 2.55 -11.13 -3.81
N LEU A 113 3.38 -10.79 -4.79
CA LEU A 113 4.54 -9.95 -4.58
C LEU A 113 4.15 -8.47 -4.45
N ASP A 114 4.81 -7.76 -3.53
CA ASP A 114 4.72 -6.31 -3.45
C ASP A 114 5.50 -5.63 -4.60
N ALA A 115 5.21 -4.35 -4.84
CA ALA A 115 5.80 -3.60 -5.95
C ALA A 115 7.34 -3.54 -5.90
N LYS A 116 7.96 -3.47 -4.71
CA LYS A 116 9.42 -3.41 -4.59
C LYS A 116 10.03 -4.76 -4.92
N SER A 117 9.49 -5.85 -4.38
CA SER A 117 9.96 -7.22 -4.66
C SER A 117 9.79 -7.57 -6.14
N SER A 118 8.66 -7.19 -6.74
CA SER A 118 8.40 -7.37 -8.16
C SER A 118 9.41 -6.60 -9.03
N ALA A 119 9.67 -5.32 -8.72
CA ALA A 119 10.67 -4.53 -9.43
C ALA A 119 12.10 -5.12 -9.33
N GLN A 120 12.47 -5.66 -8.17
CA GLN A 120 13.76 -6.34 -8.00
C GLN A 120 13.86 -7.63 -8.83
N LEU A 121 12.78 -8.39 -8.92
CA LEU A 121 12.74 -9.60 -9.74
C LEU A 121 12.89 -9.27 -11.22
N LEU A 122 12.18 -8.24 -11.70
CA LEU A 122 12.33 -7.71 -13.06
C LEU A 122 13.76 -7.27 -13.35
N HIS A 123 14.40 -6.57 -12.42
CA HIS A 123 15.79 -6.13 -12.59
C HIS A 123 16.76 -7.31 -12.73
N LYS A 124 16.58 -8.37 -11.93
CA LYS A 124 17.40 -9.60 -12.01
C LYS A 124 17.20 -10.37 -13.31
N GLN A 125 16.03 -10.26 -13.93
CA GLN A 125 15.65 -10.97 -15.15
C GLN A 125 15.66 -10.06 -16.39
N GLN A 126 16.37 -8.93 -16.35
CA GLN A 126 16.38 -7.90 -17.41
C GLN A 126 16.52 -8.44 -18.83
N GLY A 127 17.31 -9.49 -19.05
CA GLY A 127 17.51 -10.09 -20.37
C GLY A 127 16.29 -10.78 -20.99
N SER A 128 15.26 -11.09 -20.18
CA SER A 128 14.01 -11.72 -20.62
C SER A 128 12.90 -10.71 -20.91
N TYR A 129 13.08 -9.44 -20.54
CA TYR A 129 12.07 -8.40 -20.69
C TYR A 129 12.48 -7.40 -21.78
N ILE A 130 11.49 -6.89 -22.51
CA ILE A 130 11.73 -5.83 -23.49
C ILE A 130 12.12 -4.56 -22.72
N THR A 131 13.19 -3.92 -23.20
CA THR A 131 13.75 -2.69 -22.63
C THR A 131 12.98 -1.46 -23.11
#